data_AF-A0A7S2BE46-F1
#
_entry.id   AF-A0A7S2BE46-F1
#
_cell.length_a   1.000
_cell.length_b   1.000
_cell.length_c   1.000
_cell.angle_alpha   90.00
_cell.angle_beta   90.00
_cell.angle_gamma   90.00
#
_symmetry.space_group_name_H-M   'P 1'
#
loop_
_entity.id
_entity.type
_entity.pdbx_description
1 polymer ?
#
loop_
_entity_poly.entity_id
_entity_poly.type
_entity_poly.pdbx_seq_one_letter_code
_entity_poly.pdbx_strand_id
1 'polypeptide(L)'
;SAVGLVLGCVGSSLCLRSCDEGELSPSTAGRGRHAGPSAAEMGDCALPFLALGRIKERTVLAYYSAHDSEEQTQNFKDTFKKVLGAAATKLQGGQRTRYQWNAGAVCCLMDEQGAFLYCLFTSTLEYPEDLAYQLLDSFRVEVEKVDGRVEAEWGSLTYPLQPAMQELVAQYEDPANVAPEPLPDP
;
A
#
# COMPACT_ATOMS: atom_id res chain seq x y z
N SER A 1 9.63 -14.94 52.93
CA SER A 1 10.46 -15.85 52.12
C SER A 1 9.56 -16.50 51.09
N ALA A 2 9.41 -15.96 49.87
CA ALA A 2 10.38 -15.77 48.78
C ALA A 2 10.31 -16.95 47.78
N VAL A 3 9.76 -16.63 46.60
CA VAL A 3 10.14 -17.09 45.23
C VAL A 3 9.78 -18.57 44.88
N GLY A 4 9.21 -18.91 43.73
CA GLY A 4 8.94 -18.11 42.53
C GLY A 4 8.03 -18.85 41.55
N LEU A 5 7.28 -18.05 40.80
CA LEU A 5 6.51 -18.43 39.63
C LEU A 5 7.45 -18.26 38.42
N VAL A 6 7.82 -19.34 37.75
CA VAL A 6 8.58 -19.27 36.50
C VAL A 6 7.59 -19.45 35.35
N LEU A 7 7.13 -18.31 34.82
CA LEU A 7 6.68 -18.21 33.43
C LEU A 7 7.92 -18.21 32.55
N GLY A 8 7.98 -19.16 31.61
CA GLY A 8 9.06 -19.23 30.64
C GLY A 8 8.71 -20.15 29.48
N CYS A 9 7.89 -19.65 28.55
CA CYS A 9 7.92 -20.15 27.18
C CYS A 9 8.66 -19.11 26.34
N VAL A 10 9.93 -19.41 26.11
CA VAL A 10 10.85 -18.68 25.23
C VAL A 10 10.53 -19.09 23.80
N GLY A 11 10.59 -18.11 22.90
CA GLY A 11 10.22 -18.27 21.50
C GLY A 11 11.29 -18.90 20.62
N SER A 12 10.90 -18.99 19.36
CA SER A 12 11.75 -18.93 18.17
C SER A 12 12.63 -20.15 17.89
N SER A 13 12.10 -21.05 17.07
CA SER A 13 12.92 -21.75 16.08
C SER A 13 12.12 -22.04 14.82
N LEU A 14 12.60 -21.44 13.74
CA LEU A 14 12.61 -21.89 12.35
C LEU A 14 11.39 -22.68 11.85
N CYS A 15 10.67 -22.06 10.92
CA CYS A 15 10.26 -22.74 9.70
C CYS A 15 10.47 -21.80 8.52
N LEU A 16 11.70 -21.84 7.99
CA LEU A 16 12.01 -21.53 6.60
C LEU A 16 11.22 -22.54 5.75
N ARG A 17 10.10 -22.15 5.15
CA ARG A 17 9.42 -22.96 4.13
C ARG A 17 9.05 -22.10 2.94
N SER A 18 9.88 -22.27 1.91
CA SER A 18 9.52 -22.47 0.51
C SER A 18 8.48 -21.52 -0.06
N CYS A 19 8.98 -20.58 -0.86
CA CYS A 19 8.21 -20.01 -1.97
C CYS A 19 7.76 -21.17 -2.86
N ASP A 20 6.47 -21.53 -2.77
CA ASP A 20 5.80 -22.38 -3.74
C ASP A 20 5.39 -21.47 -4.90
N GLU A 21 6.08 -21.63 -6.02
CA GLU A 21 5.72 -21.02 -7.30
C GLU A 21 4.38 -21.59 -7.76
N GLY A 22 3.30 -20.90 -7.39
CA GLY A 22 1.96 -21.14 -7.93
C GLY A 22 1.89 -20.67 -9.38
N GLU A 23 2.28 -21.55 -10.29
CA GLU A 23 2.09 -21.47 -11.74
C GLU A 23 0.58 -21.35 -12.06
N LEU A 24 0.11 -20.13 -12.32
CA LEU A 24 -1.21 -19.89 -12.89
C LEU A 24 -1.11 -19.97 -14.42
N SER A 25 -1.35 -21.16 -14.96
CA SER A 25 -1.57 -21.40 -16.39
C SER A 25 -3.02 -21.08 -16.83
N PRO A 26 -3.26 -20.83 -18.13
CA PRO A 26 -4.29 -19.90 -18.61
C PRO A 26 -5.62 -20.59 -18.99
N SER A 27 -6.73 -19.89 -18.76
CA SER A 27 -8.03 -20.25 -19.34
C SER A 27 -8.45 -19.21 -20.39
N THR A 28 -8.31 -19.61 -21.65
CA THR A 28 -8.79 -18.91 -22.85
C THR A 28 -10.31 -18.93 -22.97
N ALA A 29 -10.93 -17.76 -23.13
CA ALA A 29 -11.91 -17.41 -24.20
C ALA A 29 -12.90 -16.33 -23.74
N GLY A 30 -12.68 -15.09 -24.19
CA GLY A 30 -13.63 -13.99 -24.06
C GLY A 30 -13.04 -12.70 -24.63
N ARG A 31 -13.45 -12.34 -25.85
CA ARG A 31 -13.02 -11.11 -26.54
C ARG A 31 -13.39 -9.89 -25.71
N GLY A 32 -12.35 -9.25 -25.19
CA GLY A 32 -12.36 -7.89 -24.67
C GLY A 32 -10.90 -7.52 -24.40
N ARG A 33 -10.19 -7.05 -25.43
CA ARG A 33 -8.84 -6.51 -25.24
C ARG A 33 -8.98 -5.19 -24.48
N HIS A 34 -9.11 -5.25 -23.17
CA HIS A 34 -8.64 -4.17 -22.31
C HIS A 34 -7.15 -4.38 -22.19
N ALA A 35 -6.41 -3.84 -23.16
CA ALA A 35 -4.99 -3.61 -22.98
C ALA A 35 -4.86 -2.75 -21.72
N GLY A 36 -4.29 -3.33 -20.66
CA GLY A 36 -3.82 -2.52 -19.55
C GLY A 36 -2.88 -1.44 -20.11
N PRO A 37 -2.86 -0.25 -19.52
CA PRO A 37 -1.95 0.81 -19.91
C PRO A 37 -0.53 0.26 -19.93
N SER A 38 0.16 0.47 -21.04
CA SER A 38 1.58 0.15 -21.16
C SER A 38 2.34 1.03 -20.16
N ALA A 39 3.32 0.47 -19.46
CA ALA A 39 4.17 1.16 -18.48
C ALA A 39 4.84 2.45 -19.02
N ALA A 40 4.88 2.62 -20.35
CA ALA A 40 5.44 3.78 -21.03
C ALA A 40 4.57 5.06 -20.96
N GLU A 41 3.31 4.98 -20.48
CA GLU A 41 2.42 6.15 -20.33
C GLU A 41 2.08 6.46 -18.87
N MET A 42 2.87 5.95 -17.93
CA MET A 42 2.93 6.48 -16.57
C MET A 42 3.68 7.81 -16.66
N GLY A 43 2.94 8.93 -16.69
CA GLY A 43 3.50 10.28 -16.57
C GLY A 43 4.50 10.41 -15.42
N ASP A 44 5.30 11.46 -15.45
CA ASP A 44 6.55 11.67 -14.69
C ASP A 44 6.49 11.57 -13.15
N CYS A 45 5.35 11.22 -12.55
CA CYS A 45 5.19 11.02 -11.12
C CYS A 45 5.67 9.63 -10.67
N ALA A 46 6.58 9.58 -9.70
CA ALA A 46 7.06 8.33 -9.11
C ALA A 46 5.96 7.59 -8.33
N LEU A 47 4.98 8.34 -7.81
CA LEU A 47 3.92 7.87 -6.90
C LEU A 47 2.52 8.14 -7.50
N PRO A 48 2.10 7.37 -8.51
CA PRO A 48 0.92 7.69 -9.31
C PRO A 48 -0.41 7.55 -8.55
N PHE A 49 -0.45 6.76 -7.47
CA PHE A 49 -1.69 6.48 -6.76
C PHE A 49 -1.48 6.11 -5.29
N LEU A 50 -2.28 6.67 -4.40
CA LEU A 50 -2.33 6.38 -2.96
C LEU A 50 -3.78 6.10 -2.56
N ALA A 51 -4.02 5.07 -1.75
CA ALA A 51 -5.37 4.73 -1.33
C ALA A 51 -5.48 4.19 0.09
N LEU A 52 -6.65 4.43 0.67
CA LEU A 52 -7.11 3.90 1.95
C LEU A 52 -8.36 3.06 1.71
N GLY A 53 -8.39 1.88 2.32
CA GLY A 53 -9.56 1.01 2.25
C GLY A 53 -9.84 0.31 3.56
N ARG A 54 -11.11 -0.06 3.74
CA ARG A 54 -11.59 -0.85 4.87
C ARG A 54 -11.59 -2.32 4.51
N ILE A 55 -10.91 -3.13 5.32
CA ILE A 55 -10.76 -4.57 5.05
C ILE A 55 -12.09 -5.31 5.19
N LYS A 56 -12.86 -5.01 6.24
CA LYS A 56 -14.12 -5.70 6.58
C LYS A 56 -15.14 -5.67 5.43
N GLU A 57 -15.27 -4.55 4.74
CA GLU A 57 -16.22 -4.37 3.63
C GLU A 57 -15.57 -4.35 2.25
N ARG A 58 -14.23 -4.31 2.19
CA ARG A 58 -13.46 -4.08 0.95
C ARG A 58 -13.86 -2.77 0.27
N THR A 59 -14.17 -1.77 1.07
CA THR A 59 -14.60 -0.44 0.62
C THR A 59 -13.40 0.48 0.52
N VAL A 60 -13.29 1.21 -0.60
CA VAL A 60 -12.30 2.29 -0.76
C VAL A 60 -12.84 3.53 -0.03
N LEU A 61 -12.11 4.01 0.97
CA LEU A 61 -12.54 5.14 1.79
C LEU A 61 -11.97 6.47 1.26
N ALA A 62 -10.71 6.45 0.84
CA ALA A 62 -10.02 7.58 0.25
C ALA A 62 -9.07 7.11 -0.84
N TYR A 63 -8.85 7.95 -1.84
CA TYR A 63 -7.80 7.76 -2.82
C TYR A 63 -7.28 9.09 -3.34
N TYR A 64 -6.04 9.08 -3.80
CA TYR A 64 -5.39 10.15 -4.53
C TYR A 64 -4.80 9.55 -5.81
N SER A 65 -4.92 10.28 -6.92
CA SER A 65 -4.35 9.93 -8.21
C SER A 65 -3.61 11.15 -8.74
N ALA A 66 -2.35 10.97 -9.13
CA ALA A 66 -1.58 12.02 -9.80
C ALA A 66 -1.97 12.17 -11.28
N HIS A 67 -2.66 11.17 -11.85
CA HIS A 67 -3.12 11.20 -13.23
C HIS A 67 -4.51 11.83 -13.36
N ASP A 68 -4.66 12.76 -14.30
CA ASP A 68 -5.96 13.32 -14.70
C ASP A 68 -6.85 12.32 -15.46
N SER A 69 -6.28 11.23 -15.98
CA SER A 69 -7.06 10.24 -16.73
C SER A 69 -7.93 9.39 -15.82
N GLU A 70 -9.24 9.45 -16.05
CA GLU A 70 -10.23 8.64 -15.32
C GLU A 70 -10.02 7.14 -15.55
N GLU A 71 -9.61 6.73 -16.75
CA GLU A 71 -9.36 5.31 -17.09
C GLU A 71 -8.22 4.72 -16.25
N GLN A 72 -7.14 5.48 -16.09
CA GLN A 72 -5.99 5.08 -15.28
C GLN A 72 -6.37 5.00 -13.81
N THR A 73 -7.02 6.04 -13.31
CA THR A 73 -7.53 6.09 -11.94
C THR A 73 -8.44 4.90 -11.65
N GLN A 74 -9.30 4.52 -12.59
CA GLN A 74 -10.18 3.37 -12.45
C GLN A 74 -9.40 2.04 -12.41
N ASN A 75 -8.37 1.88 -13.23
CA ASN A 75 -7.51 0.69 -13.20
C ASN A 75 -6.77 0.53 -11.86
N PHE A 76 -6.23 1.63 -11.31
CA PHE A 76 -5.64 1.63 -9.98
C PHE A 76 -6.66 1.24 -8.91
N LYS A 77 -7.88 1.78 -8.96
CA LYS A 77 -8.97 1.41 -8.04
C LYS A 77 -9.36 -0.06 -8.14
N ASP A 78 -9.48 -0.61 -9.34
CA ASP A 78 -9.79 -2.02 -9.56
C ASP A 78 -8.69 -2.95 -9.04
N THR A 79 -7.43 -2.56 -9.25
CA THR A 79 -6.28 -3.27 -8.69
C THR A 79 -6.29 -3.21 -7.16
N PHE A 80 -6.52 -2.03 -6.59
CA PHE A 80 -6.60 -1.85 -5.15
C PHE A 80 -7.74 -2.67 -4.51
N LYS A 81 -8.90 -2.77 -5.16
CA LYS A 81 -10.01 -3.64 -4.71
C LYS A 81 -9.60 -5.12 -4.67
N LYS A 82 -8.84 -5.59 -5.66
CA LYS A 82 -8.29 -6.96 -5.66
C LYS A 82 -7.31 -7.16 -4.51
N VAL A 83 -6.43 -6.18 -4.28
CA VAL A 83 -5.49 -6.18 -3.15
C VAL A 83 -6.23 -6.20 -1.82
N LEU A 84 -7.28 -5.39 -1.63
CA LEU A 84 -8.14 -5.42 -0.43
C LEU A 84 -8.75 -6.81 -0.19
N GLY A 85 -9.23 -7.45 -1.25
CA GLY A 85 -9.78 -8.81 -1.18
C GLY A 85 -8.74 -9.83 -0.73
N ALA A 86 -7.52 -9.77 -1.26
CA ALA A 86 -6.42 -10.65 -0.89
C ALA A 86 -5.87 -10.35 0.52
N ALA A 87 -5.75 -9.07 0.86
CA ALA A 87 -5.25 -8.57 2.14
C ALA A 87 -6.08 -9.09 3.31
N ALA A 88 -7.40 -9.13 3.16
CA ALA A 88 -8.31 -9.65 4.18
C ALA A 88 -8.04 -11.11 4.59
N THR A 89 -7.36 -11.90 3.74
CA THR A 89 -7.03 -13.31 4.00
C THR A 89 -5.55 -13.54 4.26
N LYS A 90 -4.68 -12.72 3.67
CA LYS A 90 -3.23 -12.94 3.65
C LYS A 90 -2.44 -12.03 4.57
N LEU A 91 -2.98 -10.87 4.94
CA LEU A 91 -2.29 -9.88 5.77
C LEU A 91 -2.81 -9.93 7.20
N GLN A 92 -1.88 -9.78 8.14
CA GLN A 92 -2.15 -9.61 9.57
C GLN A 92 -2.01 -8.14 9.97
N GLY A 93 -2.61 -7.77 11.10
CA GLY A 93 -2.51 -6.40 11.62
C GLY A 93 -1.05 -5.98 11.82
N GLY A 94 -0.70 -4.77 11.35
CA GLY A 94 0.67 -4.24 11.38
C GLY A 94 1.61 -4.81 10.30
N GLN A 95 1.13 -5.72 9.44
CA GLN A 95 1.97 -6.32 8.41
C GLN A 95 2.18 -5.35 7.24
N ARG A 96 3.43 -5.33 6.77
CA ARG A 96 3.87 -4.65 5.55
C ARG A 96 4.05 -5.68 4.45
N THR A 97 3.62 -5.37 3.24
CA THR A 97 3.85 -6.24 2.08
C THR A 97 4.03 -5.41 0.83
N ARG A 98 4.88 -5.87 -0.07
CA ARG A 98 5.12 -5.26 -1.37
C ARG A 98 4.80 -6.27 -2.46
N TYR A 99 4.01 -5.86 -3.43
CA TYR A 99 3.63 -6.66 -4.59
C TYR A 99 4.20 -6.03 -5.85
N GLN A 100 4.82 -6.84 -6.71
CA GLN A 100 5.19 -6.40 -8.06
C GLN A 100 3.93 -6.29 -8.92
N TRP A 101 3.74 -5.13 -9.57
CA TRP A 101 2.59 -4.88 -10.43
C TRP A 101 3.01 -4.10 -11.68
N ASN A 102 2.97 -4.77 -12.84
CA ASN A 102 3.50 -4.26 -14.11
C ASN A 102 4.99 -3.88 -13.98
N ALA A 103 5.34 -2.64 -14.34
CA ALA A 103 6.70 -2.08 -14.20
C ALA A 103 6.97 -1.44 -12.83
N GLY A 104 5.95 -1.37 -11.98
CA GLY A 104 6.01 -0.75 -10.66
C GLY A 104 5.76 -1.73 -9.52
N ALA A 105 5.60 -1.19 -8.32
CA ALA A 105 5.20 -1.95 -7.14
C ALA A 105 3.98 -1.33 -6.45
N VAL A 106 3.26 -2.19 -5.74
CA VAL A 106 2.21 -1.82 -4.79
C VAL A 106 2.71 -2.13 -3.38
N CYS A 107 2.93 -1.10 -2.58
CA CYS A 107 3.31 -1.22 -1.18
C CYS A 107 2.05 -1.12 -0.32
N CYS A 108 1.82 -2.11 0.52
CA CYS A 108 0.65 -2.23 1.38
C CYS A 108 1.08 -2.24 2.85
N LEU A 109 0.39 -1.47 3.68
CA LEU A 109 0.50 -1.47 5.13
C LEU A 109 -0.88 -1.73 5.73
N MET A 110 -1.01 -2.77 6.55
CA MET A 110 -2.23 -3.03 7.31
C MET A 110 -2.12 -2.38 8.69
N ASP A 111 -3.17 -1.71 9.15
CA ASP A 111 -3.22 -1.15 10.51
C ASP A 111 -3.06 -2.25 11.56
N GLU A 112 -2.59 -1.91 12.75
CA GLU A 112 -2.42 -2.86 13.87
C GLU A 112 -3.72 -3.62 14.22
N GLN A 113 -4.88 -2.98 14.03
CA GLN A 113 -6.18 -3.60 14.29
C GLN A 113 -6.68 -4.46 13.12
N GLY A 114 -6.00 -4.44 11.96
CA GLY A 114 -6.43 -5.13 10.75
C GLY A 114 -7.70 -4.54 10.12
N ALA A 115 -8.14 -3.35 10.55
CA ALA A 115 -9.37 -2.72 10.08
C ALA A 115 -9.19 -1.97 8.76
N PHE A 116 -8.02 -1.35 8.59
CA PHE A 116 -7.69 -0.49 7.44
C PHE A 116 -6.46 -1.00 6.71
N LEU A 117 -6.44 -0.77 5.40
CA LEU A 117 -5.33 -1.03 4.51
C LEU A 117 -4.94 0.26 3.81
N TYR A 118 -3.66 0.59 3.92
CA TYR A 118 -3.03 1.70 3.23
C TYR A 118 -2.21 1.13 2.08
N CYS A 119 -2.44 1.61 0.86
CA CYS A 119 -1.71 1.15 -0.32
C CYS A 119 -1.13 2.33 -1.11
N LEU A 120 0.15 2.24 -1.42
CA LEU A 120 0.86 3.14 -2.31
C LEU A 120 1.26 2.38 -3.58
N PHE A 121 0.98 2.98 -4.73
CA PHE A 121 1.46 2.50 -6.02
C PHE A 121 2.67 3.34 -6.41
N THR A 122 3.68 2.67 -6.94
CA THR A 122 4.92 3.25 -7.42
C THR A 122 5.03 2.98 -8.91
N SER A 123 5.51 3.95 -9.68
CA SER A 123 5.72 3.80 -11.13
C SER A 123 6.88 2.86 -11.45
N THR A 124 7.87 2.76 -10.55
CA THR A 124 9.07 1.94 -10.74
C THR A 124 9.30 0.98 -9.56
N LEU A 125 9.97 -0.14 -9.85
CA LEU A 125 10.44 -1.08 -8.83
C LEU A 125 11.67 -0.57 -8.06
N GLU A 126 12.33 0.46 -8.58
CA GLU A 126 13.54 1.04 -8.00
C GLU A 126 13.20 2.03 -6.87
N TYR A 127 11.94 2.44 -6.75
CA TYR A 127 11.51 3.32 -5.66
C TYR A 127 11.81 2.66 -4.30
N PRO A 128 12.52 3.36 -3.39
CA PRO A 128 12.96 2.80 -2.13
C PRO A 128 11.79 2.43 -1.23
N GLU A 129 11.78 1.18 -0.78
CA GLU A 129 10.71 0.62 0.05
C GLU A 129 10.57 1.34 1.40
N ASP A 130 11.69 1.76 2.00
CA ASP A 130 11.70 2.54 3.23
C ASP A 130 10.89 3.84 3.10
N LEU A 131 11.06 4.59 2.00
CA LEU A 131 10.29 5.82 1.77
C LEU A 131 8.81 5.52 1.53
N ALA A 132 8.49 4.42 0.84
CA ALA A 132 7.11 4.02 0.61
C ALA A 132 6.39 3.77 1.94
N TYR A 133 7.02 3.03 2.85
CA TYR A 133 6.42 2.77 4.17
C TYR A 133 6.43 3.97 5.10
N GLN A 134 7.42 4.86 5.01
CA GLN A 134 7.41 6.13 5.76
C GLN A 134 6.25 7.04 5.33
N LEU A 135 5.98 7.14 4.02
CA LEU A 135 4.78 7.83 3.53
C LEU A 135 3.51 7.17 4.06
N LEU A 136 3.41 5.83 3.99
CA LEU A 136 2.22 5.11 4.46
C LEU A 136 1.99 5.28 5.97
N ASP A 137 3.05 5.35 6.77
CA ASP A 137 2.97 5.59 8.21
C ASP A 137 2.54 7.04 8.51
N SER A 138 3.12 8.01 7.80
CA SER A 138 2.70 9.41 7.88
C SER A 138 1.24 9.58 7.49
N PHE A 139 0.81 8.90 6.42
CA PHE A 139 -0.58 8.91 5.96
C PHE A 139 -1.51 8.24 6.99
N ARG A 140 -1.08 7.17 7.66
CA ARG A 140 -1.82 6.56 8.76
C ARG A 140 -2.10 7.59 9.86
N VAL A 141 -1.11 8.36 10.28
CA VAL A 141 -1.28 9.42 11.30
C VAL A 141 -2.31 10.46 10.87
N GLU A 142 -2.31 10.88 9.60
CA GLU A 142 -3.31 11.81 9.06
C GLU A 142 -4.72 11.23 9.06
N VAL A 143 -4.86 9.96 8.68
CA VAL A 143 -6.14 9.23 8.76
C VAL A 143 -6.62 9.10 10.20
N GLU A 144 -5.70 8.98 11.17
CA GLU A 144 -6.06 8.88 12.56
C GLU A 144 -6.65 10.16 13.14
N LYS A 145 -6.31 11.32 12.57
CA LYS A 145 -6.87 12.62 12.94
C LYS A 145 -8.30 12.84 12.42
N VAL A 146 -8.75 12.03 11.45
CA VAL A 146 -10.08 12.17 10.86
C VAL A 146 -11.10 11.34 11.66
N ASP A 147 -12.06 12.03 12.26
CA ASP A 147 -13.20 11.42 12.92
C ASP A 147 -14.12 10.66 11.94
N GLY A 148 -14.82 9.64 12.44
CA GLY A 148 -15.78 8.87 11.63
C GLY A 148 -15.16 7.85 10.66
N ARG A 149 -13.84 7.60 10.72
CA ARG A 149 -13.15 6.65 9.83
C ARG A 149 -13.73 5.23 9.82
N VAL A 150 -14.36 4.83 10.92
CA VAL A 150 -14.96 3.49 11.07
C VAL A 150 -16.30 3.37 10.34
N GLU A 151 -17.06 4.46 10.21
CA GLU A 151 -18.40 4.48 9.61
C GLU A 151 -18.43 5.10 8.21
N ALA A 152 -17.28 5.60 7.74
CA ALA A 152 -17.17 6.26 6.45
C ALA A 152 -17.62 5.37 5.28
N GLU A 153 -18.39 5.97 4.38
CA GLU A 153 -18.83 5.35 3.13
C GLU A 153 -17.77 5.49 2.03
N TRP A 154 -18.06 4.89 0.88
CA TRP A 154 -17.15 4.90 -0.26
C TRP A 154 -16.77 6.32 -0.67
N GLY A 155 -15.46 6.62 -0.66
CA GLY A 155 -14.91 7.92 -1.04
C GLY A 155 -15.23 9.08 -0.08
N SER A 156 -15.92 8.85 1.04
CA SER A 156 -16.27 9.92 1.98
C SER A 156 -15.06 10.58 2.62
N LEU A 157 -13.94 9.85 2.75
CA LEU A 157 -12.70 10.37 3.32
C LEU A 157 -11.76 10.95 2.26
N THR A 158 -12.09 10.86 0.97
CA THR A 158 -11.23 11.39 -0.09
C THR A 158 -11.03 12.89 0.09
N TYR A 159 -12.10 13.67 0.17
CA TYR A 159 -12.02 15.14 0.27
C TYR A 159 -11.25 15.64 1.51
N PRO A 160 -11.51 15.18 2.75
CA PRO A 160 -10.78 15.65 3.93
C PRO A 160 -9.30 15.24 3.93
N LEU A 161 -8.96 14.07 3.35
CA LEU A 161 -7.59 13.58 3.31
C LEU A 161 -6.83 14.04 2.08
N GLN A 162 -7.51 14.54 1.05
CA GLN A 162 -6.90 14.98 -0.21
C GLN A 162 -5.73 15.96 -0.03
N PRO A 163 -5.82 17.04 0.78
CA PRO A 163 -4.68 17.93 0.95
C PRO A 163 -3.47 17.23 1.58
N ALA A 164 -3.70 16.37 2.58
CA ALA A 164 -2.64 15.59 3.22
C ALA A 164 -2.03 14.56 2.26
N MET A 165 -2.85 13.84 1.49
CA MET A 165 -2.37 12.88 0.49
C MET A 165 -1.50 13.56 -0.58
N GLN A 166 -1.90 14.74 -1.05
CA GLN A 166 -1.14 15.50 -2.04
C GLN A 166 0.18 16.01 -1.47
N GLU A 167 0.18 16.54 -0.24
CA GLU A 167 1.39 17.01 0.43
C GLU A 167 2.38 15.87 0.67
N LEU A 168 1.90 14.72 1.16
CA LEU A 168 2.72 13.53 1.37
C LEU A 168 3.28 13.00 0.06
N VAL A 169 2.46 12.87 -0.99
CA VAL A 169 2.97 12.42 -2.28
C VAL A 169 4.04 13.38 -2.81
N ALA A 170 3.82 14.70 -2.76
CA ALA A 170 4.81 15.69 -3.18
C ALA A 170 6.11 15.64 -2.37
N GLN A 171 6.02 15.36 -1.05
CA GLN A 171 7.19 15.28 -0.18
C GLN A 171 8.08 14.07 -0.49
N TYR A 172 7.47 12.92 -0.81
CA TYR A 172 8.15 11.65 -1.02
C TYR A 172 8.29 11.27 -2.50
N GLU A 173 7.78 12.06 -3.44
CA GLU A 173 7.91 11.82 -4.88
C GLU A 173 9.38 11.71 -5.30
N ASP A 174 10.24 12.56 -4.73
CA ASP A 174 11.67 12.55 -4.99
C ASP A 174 12.45 11.98 -3.79
N PRO A 175 13.15 10.84 -3.96
CA PRO A 175 13.91 10.23 -2.87
C PRO A 175 15.11 11.07 -2.41
N ALA A 176 15.62 11.98 -3.25
CA ALA A 176 16.71 12.89 -2.87
C ALA A 176 16.22 14.02 -1.95
N ASN A 177 14.91 14.30 -1.91
CA ASN A 177 14.32 15.26 -0.98
C ASN A 177 14.30 14.75 0.47
N VAL A 178 14.35 13.43 0.66
CA VAL A 178 14.24 12.76 1.98
C VAL A 178 15.56 12.08 2.40
N ALA A 179 16.48 11.86 1.47
CA ALA A 179 17.78 11.26 1.79
C ALA A 179 18.63 12.21 2.67
N PRO A 180 19.19 11.72 3.79
CA PRO A 180 20.22 12.47 4.50
C PRO A 180 21.43 12.65 3.58
N GLU A 181 21.96 13.88 3.52
CA GLU A 181 23.18 14.23 2.79
C GLU A 181 24.25 13.14 2.93
N PRO A 182 24.91 12.72 1.84
CA PRO A 182 26.04 11.81 1.93
C PRO A 182 27.11 12.45 2.81
N LEU A 183 27.49 11.75 3.89
CA LEU A 183 28.59 12.17 4.76
C LEU A 183 29.82 12.47 3.90
N PRO A 184 30.52 13.60 4.13
CA PRO A 184 31.75 13.87 3.40
C PRO A 184 32.76 12.76 3.70
N ASP A 185 33.28 12.12 2.64
CA ASP A 185 34.35 11.13 2.75
C ASP A 185 35.55 11.74 3.52
N PRO A 186 36.17 10.99 4.45
CA PRO A 186 37.27 11.48 5.28
C PRO A 186 38.58 11.74 4.53
#